data_AF-A0A6I9N9A3-F1
#
_entry.id   AF-A0A6I9N9A3-F1
#
_cell.length_a   1.000
_cell.length_b   1.000
_cell.length_c   1.000
_cell.angle_alpha   90.00
_cell.angle_beta   90.00
_cell.angle_gamma   90.00
#
_symmetry.space_group_name_H-M   'P 1'
#
loop_
_entity.id
_entity.type
_entity.pdbx_description
1 polymer ?
#
loop_
_entity_poly.entity_id
_entity_poly.type
_entity_poly.pdbx_seq_one_letter_code
_entity_poly.pdbx_strand_id
1 'polypeptide(L)'
;TKIEKEKKEHARQHGMIRTEISGAEIAEEMEKERRFFQLQMCEYLLKVNEIKIKKGVDLLQNLIKYFHAQCNFFQDGLKAVDNLKPSIEKLATDLHTIKQVQDEERKQLTQLRDVLKTALQVEQKEDSQVRQSTTYSLHQPQGNKEHGTERSGCLYKKSDGLRKVWQKRKCTAKNGYLTISHGTANRPPAKLNLLTCQVKHNPEEKRSFDLISHDRTYHFQAEDDQDCQM
;
A
#
# COMPACT_ATOMS: atom_id res chain seq x y z
N THR A 1 58.89 63.16 1.93
CA THR A 1 58.03 62.00 1.52
C THR A 1 56.58 62.46 1.26
N LYS A 2 55.69 61.66 0.61
CA LYS A 2 54.27 62.08 0.40
C LYS A 2 53.58 62.50 1.70
N ILE A 3 53.81 61.72 2.75
CA ILE A 3 53.33 61.94 4.14
C ILE A 3 53.81 63.28 4.72
N GLU A 4 55.06 63.66 4.45
CA GLU A 4 55.64 64.91 4.95
C GLU A 4 55.02 66.15 4.27
N LYS A 5 54.69 66.04 2.98
CA LYS A 5 53.99 67.10 2.23
C LYS A 5 52.56 67.28 2.74
N GLU A 6 51.83 66.19 2.94
CA GLU A 6 50.44 66.20 3.43
C GLU A 6 50.34 66.76 4.86
N LYS A 7 51.29 66.41 5.75
CA LYS A 7 51.32 66.96 7.11
C LYS A 7 51.71 68.43 7.18
N LYS A 8 52.65 68.89 6.35
CA LYS A 8 53.02 70.30 6.27
C LYS A 8 51.85 71.16 5.80
N GLU A 9 51.01 70.61 4.93
CA GLU A 9 49.78 71.26 4.47
C GLU A 9 48.70 71.28 5.55
N HIS A 10 48.47 70.16 6.25
CA HIS A 10 47.53 70.09 7.37
C HIS A 10 47.89 71.04 8.52
N ALA A 11 49.18 71.13 8.90
CA ALA A 11 49.66 72.06 9.92
C ALA A 11 49.48 73.53 9.50
N ARG A 12 49.72 73.84 8.22
CA ARG A 12 49.51 75.17 7.63
C ARG A 12 48.03 75.57 7.63
N GLN A 13 47.11 74.62 7.42
CA GLN A 13 45.66 74.85 7.50
C GLN A 13 45.18 75.15 8.93
N HIS A 14 45.87 74.64 9.96
CA HIS A 14 45.54 74.87 11.38
C HIS A 14 46.28 76.07 12.00
N GLY A 15 46.86 76.96 11.18
CA GLY A 15 47.50 78.20 11.63
C GLY A 15 48.83 78.02 12.37
N MET A 16 49.36 76.79 12.44
CA MET A 16 50.63 76.47 13.09
C MET A 16 51.75 76.47 12.05
N ILE A 17 52.53 77.54 11.95
CA ILE A 17 53.75 77.58 11.12
C ILE A 17 54.87 76.85 11.87
N ARG A 18 54.76 75.51 11.98
CA ARG A 18 55.92 74.67 12.31
C ARG A 18 56.71 74.45 11.03
N THR A 19 57.90 75.05 10.95
CA THR A 19 58.73 75.07 9.73
C THR A 19 59.37 73.71 9.43
N GLU A 20 59.45 72.81 10.42
CA GLU A 20 60.08 71.50 10.30
C GLU A 20 59.24 70.45 11.05
N ILE A 21 58.82 69.41 10.33
CA ILE A 21 58.32 68.17 10.93
C ILE A 21 59.54 67.27 11.03
N SER A 22 59.91 66.88 12.25
CA SER A 22 61.11 66.05 12.41
C SER A 22 60.87 64.67 11.78
N GLY A 23 61.87 64.12 11.08
CA GLY A 23 61.81 62.75 10.59
C GLY A 23 61.50 61.74 11.70
N ALA A 24 61.86 62.06 12.94
CA ALA A 24 61.50 61.28 14.13
C ALA A 24 59.98 61.25 14.40
N GLU A 25 59.27 62.39 14.29
CA GLU A 25 57.82 62.47 14.48
C GLU A 25 57.08 61.67 13.39
N ILE A 26 57.57 61.70 12.15
CA ILE A 26 57.01 60.91 11.04
C ILE A 26 57.25 59.41 11.27
N ALA A 27 58.46 59.03 11.69
CA ALA A 27 58.80 57.63 11.97
C ALA A 27 57.96 57.07 13.14
N GLU A 28 57.77 57.86 14.20
CA GLU A 28 56.94 57.47 15.35
C GLU A 28 55.48 57.27 14.96
N GLU A 29 54.91 58.15 14.13
CA GLU A 29 53.52 58.00 13.68
C GLU A 29 53.34 56.81 12.74
N MET A 30 54.28 56.58 11.83
CA MET A 30 54.27 55.38 10.97
C MET A 30 54.38 54.10 11.79
N GLU A 31 55.17 54.10 12.87
CA GLU A 31 55.27 52.98 13.79
C GLU A 31 53.96 52.78 14.58
N LYS A 32 53.30 53.86 14.99
CA LYS A 32 51.98 53.80 15.63
C LYS A 32 50.92 53.23 14.68
N GLU A 33 50.88 53.66 13.42
CA GLU A 33 49.98 53.10 12.40
C GLU A 33 50.27 51.62 12.14
N ARG A 34 51.54 51.23 12.10
CA ARG A 34 51.95 49.82 11.97
C ARG A 34 51.44 48.98 13.14
N ARG A 35 51.60 49.46 14.39
CA ARG A 35 51.10 48.77 15.59
C ARG A 35 49.58 48.70 15.61
N PHE A 36 48.90 49.75 15.18
CA PHE A 36 47.45 49.76 15.07
C PHE A 36 46.96 48.73 14.04
N PHE A 37 47.61 48.66 12.87
CA PHE A 37 47.30 47.63 11.87
C PHE A 37 47.53 46.21 12.41
N GLN A 38 48.65 45.97 13.10
CA GLN A 38 48.93 44.68 13.74
C GLN A 38 47.86 44.31 14.78
N LEU A 39 47.42 45.26 15.60
CA LEU A 39 46.32 45.05 16.55
C LEU A 39 45.03 44.67 15.85
N GLN A 40 44.62 45.44 14.84
CA GLN A 40 43.40 45.15 14.06
C GLN A 40 43.46 43.79 13.37
N MET A 41 44.63 43.38 12.85
CA MET A 41 44.83 42.05 12.27
C MET A 41 44.66 40.95 13.33
N CYS A 42 45.20 41.14 14.53
CA CYS A 42 45.02 40.20 15.65
C CYS A 42 43.54 40.07 16.04
N GLU A 43 42.82 41.20 16.18
CA GLU A 43 41.39 41.20 16.49
C GLU A 43 40.57 40.47 15.42
N TYR A 44 40.89 40.70 14.14
CA TYR A 44 40.26 39.99 13.02
C TYR A 44 40.50 38.48 13.09
N LEU A 45 41.74 38.04 13.29
CA LEU A 45 42.08 36.62 13.39
C LEU A 45 41.38 35.94 14.59
N LEU A 46 41.28 36.63 15.72
CA LEU A 46 40.51 36.16 16.87
C LEU A 46 39.03 35.99 16.52
N LYS A 47 38.43 36.95 15.80
CA LYS A 47 37.03 36.85 15.38
C LYS A 47 36.78 35.70 14.41
N VAL A 48 37.68 35.48 13.46
CA VAL A 48 37.63 34.33 12.55
C VAL A 48 37.68 33.01 13.34
N ASN A 49 38.56 32.93 14.36
CA ASN A 49 38.66 31.74 15.20
C ASN A 49 37.38 31.51 16.02
N GLU A 50 36.80 32.55 16.60
CA GLU A 50 35.53 32.48 17.32
C GLU A 50 34.40 31.94 16.44
N ILE A 51 34.29 32.42 15.19
CA ILE A 51 33.29 31.94 14.23
C ILE A 51 33.52 30.47 13.88
N LYS A 52 34.77 30.04 13.65
CA LYS A 52 35.10 28.64 13.36
C LYS A 52 34.72 27.72 14.51
N ILE A 53 35.06 28.11 15.74
CA ILE A 53 34.73 27.35 16.96
C ILE A 53 33.22 27.24 17.12
N LYS A 54 32.48 28.36 17.04
CA LYS A 54 31.02 28.36 17.17
C LYS A 54 30.35 27.44 16.15
N LYS A 55 30.71 27.53 14.87
CA LYS A 55 30.17 26.64 13.84
C LYS A 55 30.42 25.15 14.12
N GLY A 56 31.62 24.81 14.58
CA GLY A 56 31.98 23.44 14.93
C GLY A 56 31.20 22.93 16.15
N VAL A 57 31.13 23.73 17.21
CA VAL A 57 30.42 23.38 18.45
C VAL A 57 28.91 23.26 18.21
N ASP A 58 28.30 24.20 17.48
CA ASP A 58 26.87 24.17 17.19
C ASP A 58 26.48 22.94 16.34
N LEU A 59 27.31 22.58 15.36
CA LEU A 59 27.11 21.37 14.56
C LEU A 59 27.17 20.11 15.42
N LEU A 60 28.20 20.00 16.27
CA LEU A 60 28.36 18.84 17.16
C LEU A 60 27.20 18.76 18.16
N GLN A 61 26.76 19.88 18.72
CA GLN A 61 25.63 19.92 19.64
C GLN A 61 24.32 19.46 18.97
N ASN A 62 24.08 19.88 17.73
CA ASN A 62 22.92 19.41 16.96
C ASN A 62 23.02 17.91 16.65
N LEU A 63 24.21 17.41 16.34
CA LEU A 63 24.42 15.98 16.10
C LEU A 63 24.16 15.15 17.36
N ILE A 64 24.59 15.62 18.54
CA ILE A 64 24.30 14.97 19.83
C ILE A 64 22.79 14.94 20.08
N LYS A 65 22.08 16.06 19.87
CA LYS A 65 20.61 16.12 20.02
C LYS A 65 19.91 15.14 19.09
N TYR A 66 20.36 15.06 17.83
CA TYR A 66 19.82 14.13 16.84
C TYR A 66 19.97 12.68 17.32
N PHE A 67 21.17 12.25 17.73
CA PHE A 67 21.37 10.89 18.22
C PHE A 67 20.61 10.59 19.51
N HIS A 68 20.46 11.57 20.40
CA HIS A 68 19.65 11.40 21.61
C HIS A 68 18.16 11.18 21.27
N ALA A 69 17.62 11.99 20.34
CA ALA A 69 16.25 11.82 19.86
C ALA A 69 16.06 10.45 19.16
N GLN A 70 17.04 10.02 18.38
CA GLN A 70 17.03 8.72 17.71
C GLN A 70 17.06 7.55 18.71
N CYS A 71 17.90 7.62 19.74
CA CYS A 71 17.92 6.63 20.81
C CYS A 71 16.57 6.54 21.54
N ASN A 72 15.99 7.69 21.89
CA ASN A 72 14.69 7.74 22.57
C ASN A 72 13.58 7.14 21.69
N PHE A 73 13.57 7.48 20.40
CA PHE A 73 12.62 6.92 19.43
C PHE A 73 12.71 5.39 19.36
N PHE A 74 13.91 4.83 19.26
CA PHE A 74 14.08 3.37 19.23
C PHE A 74 13.74 2.71 20.56
N GLN A 75 14.06 3.36 21.69
CA GLN A 75 13.74 2.83 23.01
C GLN A 75 12.23 2.77 23.25
N ASP A 76 11.49 3.81 22.86
CA ASP A 76 10.04 3.82 22.98
C ASP A 76 9.37 2.89 21.97
N GLY A 77 9.93 2.79 20.76
CA GLY A 77 9.54 1.79 19.76
C GLY A 77 9.69 0.36 20.29
N LEU A 78 10.81 0.04 20.95
CA LEU A 78 11.04 -1.27 21.56
C LEU A 78 10.01 -1.57 22.65
N LYS A 79 9.77 -0.63 23.58
CA LYS A 79 8.73 -0.78 24.62
C LYS A 79 7.35 -1.04 24.01
N ALA A 80 7.00 -0.34 22.94
CA ALA A 80 5.72 -0.54 22.25
C ALA A 80 5.60 -1.95 21.66
N VAL A 81 6.67 -2.46 21.04
CA VAL A 81 6.71 -3.83 20.50
C VAL A 81 6.64 -4.86 21.63
N ASP A 82 7.36 -4.66 22.73
CA ASP A 82 7.33 -5.56 23.89
C ASP A 82 5.91 -5.65 24.48
N ASN A 83 5.16 -4.55 24.50
CA ASN A 83 3.76 -4.57 24.93
C ASN A 83 2.84 -5.37 23.99
N LEU A 84 3.18 -5.51 22.71
CA LEU A 84 2.42 -6.31 21.74
C LEU A 84 2.75 -7.80 21.81
N LYS A 85 3.93 -8.16 22.33
CA LYS A 85 4.42 -9.54 22.38
C LYS A 85 3.43 -10.54 23.01
N PRO A 86 2.80 -10.27 24.18
CA PRO A 86 1.82 -11.19 24.77
C PRO A 86 0.60 -11.42 23.88
N SER A 87 0.18 -10.40 23.11
CA SER A 87 -0.96 -10.52 22.20
C SER A 87 -0.62 -11.40 20.99
N ILE A 88 0.61 -11.32 20.49
CA ILE A 88 1.11 -12.20 19.41
C ILE A 88 1.18 -13.65 19.92
N GLU A 89 1.72 -13.87 21.11
CA GLU A 89 1.80 -15.20 21.74
C GLU A 89 0.41 -15.80 21.99
N LYS A 90 -0.53 -14.99 22.48
CA LYS A 90 -1.93 -15.40 22.62
C LYS A 90 -2.54 -15.78 21.28
N LEU A 91 -2.38 -14.95 20.24
CA LEU A 91 -2.92 -15.23 18.92
C LEU A 91 -2.36 -16.53 18.32
N ALA A 92 -1.07 -16.81 18.51
CA ALA A 92 -0.46 -18.08 18.10
C ALA A 92 -1.07 -19.28 18.83
N THR A 93 -1.36 -19.13 20.13
CA THR A 93 -2.01 -20.16 20.96
C THR A 93 -3.46 -20.39 20.53
N ASP A 94 -4.21 -19.31 20.30
CA ASP A 94 -5.59 -19.37 19.83
C ASP A 94 -5.67 -20.05 18.45
N LEU A 95 -4.75 -19.71 17.53
CA LEU A 95 -4.64 -20.36 16.22
C LEU A 95 -4.37 -21.85 16.33
N HIS A 96 -3.46 -22.26 17.23
CA HIS A 96 -3.19 -23.68 17.46
C HIS A 96 -4.43 -24.42 17.98
N THR A 97 -5.16 -23.80 18.91
CA THR A 97 -6.40 -24.34 19.47
C THR A 97 -7.47 -24.52 18.40
N ILE A 98 -7.70 -23.49 17.56
CA ILE A 98 -8.66 -23.57 16.45
C ILE A 98 -8.31 -24.72 15.50
N LYS A 99 -7.02 -24.88 15.16
CA LYS A 99 -6.56 -25.96 14.28
C LYS A 99 -6.83 -27.34 14.90
N GLN A 100 -6.56 -27.50 16.20
CA GLN A 100 -6.85 -28.75 16.91
C GLN A 100 -8.35 -29.09 16.89
N VAL A 101 -9.21 -28.11 17.19
CA VAL A 101 -10.67 -28.29 17.16
C VAL A 101 -11.13 -28.70 15.76
N GLN A 102 -10.65 -28.02 14.72
CA GLN A 102 -11.01 -28.33 13.34
C GLN A 102 -10.55 -29.73 12.92
N ASP A 103 -9.34 -30.14 13.32
CA ASP A 103 -8.82 -31.48 13.03
C ASP A 103 -9.65 -32.56 13.74
N GLU A 104 -10.13 -32.30 14.96
CA GLU A 104 -10.97 -33.22 15.71
C GLU A 104 -12.39 -33.32 15.13
N GLU A 105 -13.02 -32.20 14.78
CA GLU A 105 -14.30 -32.18 14.07
C GLU A 105 -14.21 -32.94 12.74
N ARG A 106 -13.11 -32.76 11.98
CA ARG A 106 -12.87 -33.51 10.74
C ARG A 106 -12.80 -35.01 11.00
N LYS A 107 -12.12 -35.45 12.06
CA LYS A 107 -12.06 -36.88 12.43
C LYS A 107 -13.43 -37.42 12.79
N GLN A 108 -14.20 -36.70 13.62
CA GLN A 108 -15.55 -37.11 14.01
C GLN A 108 -16.49 -37.23 12.79
N LEU A 109 -16.45 -36.26 11.88
CA LEU A 109 -17.22 -36.31 10.63
C LEU A 109 -16.78 -37.47 9.73
N THR A 110 -15.48 -37.76 9.66
CA THR A 110 -14.93 -38.90 8.90
C THR A 110 -15.42 -40.22 9.49
N GLN A 111 -15.35 -40.36 10.82
CA GLN A 111 -15.83 -41.56 11.51
C GLN A 111 -17.34 -41.75 11.34
N LEU A 112 -18.13 -40.68 11.49
CA LEU A 112 -19.58 -40.72 11.29
C LEU A 112 -19.93 -41.11 9.84
N ARG A 113 -19.23 -40.52 8.85
CA ARG A 113 -19.38 -40.89 7.44
C ARG A 113 -19.13 -42.38 7.23
N ASP A 114 -18.08 -42.93 7.83
CA ASP A 114 -17.71 -44.33 7.64
C ASP A 114 -18.73 -45.28 8.29
N VAL A 115 -19.20 -44.95 9.51
CA VAL A 115 -20.30 -45.68 10.17
C VAL A 115 -21.56 -45.67 9.30
N LEU A 116 -21.93 -44.52 8.74
CA LEU A 116 -23.11 -44.40 7.87
C LEU A 116 -22.94 -45.20 6.57
N LYS A 117 -21.75 -45.19 5.96
CA LYS A 117 -21.44 -46.02 4.78
C LYS A 117 -21.62 -47.51 5.08
N THR A 118 -21.08 -47.99 6.20
CA THR A 118 -21.22 -49.39 6.61
C THR A 118 -22.67 -49.75 6.93
N ALA A 119 -23.41 -48.89 7.66
CA ALA A 119 -24.81 -49.13 8.01
C ALA A 119 -25.73 -49.18 6.79
N LEU A 120 -25.45 -48.36 5.77
CA LEU A 120 -26.17 -48.35 4.51
C LEU A 120 -25.75 -49.49 3.55
N GLN A 121 -24.85 -50.39 3.96
CA GLN A 121 -24.25 -51.41 3.09
C GLN A 121 -23.73 -50.80 1.77
N VAL A 122 -23.15 -49.60 1.82
CA VAL A 122 -22.45 -48.99 0.68
C VAL A 122 -21.04 -49.61 0.56
N GLU A 123 -20.92 -50.91 0.84
CA GLU A 123 -19.71 -51.66 0.57
C GLU A 123 -19.75 -52.13 -0.88
N GLN A 124 -18.86 -51.54 -1.68
CA GLN A 124 -18.32 -52.11 -2.92
C GLN A 124 -19.36 -52.54 -3.97
N LYS A 125 -19.99 -51.57 -4.64
CA LYS A 125 -20.59 -51.77 -5.98
C LYS A 125 -19.83 -51.04 -7.08
N GLU A 126 -18.53 -50.79 -6.92
CA GLU A 126 -17.70 -50.29 -8.03
C GLU A 126 -16.96 -51.38 -8.82
N ASP A 127 -16.82 -52.61 -8.30
CA ASP A 127 -16.02 -53.66 -8.97
C ASP A 127 -16.74 -55.00 -9.23
N SER A 128 -18.07 -55.02 -9.21
CA SER A 128 -18.81 -56.25 -9.55
C SER A 128 -20.06 -55.98 -10.36
N GLN A 129 -20.02 -56.51 -11.58
CA GLN A 129 -21.14 -56.88 -12.43
C GLN A 129 -21.84 -55.73 -13.19
N VAL A 130 -21.40 -55.62 -14.45
CA VAL A 130 -22.27 -55.78 -15.62
C VAL A 130 -23.54 -56.59 -15.28
N ARG A 131 -24.63 -55.92 -14.88
CA ARG A 131 -26.02 -56.15 -15.33
C ARG A 131 -27.02 -55.44 -14.43
N GLN A 132 -27.73 -54.53 -15.08
CA GLN A 132 -29.16 -54.24 -14.97
C GLN A 132 -29.74 -53.85 -13.60
N SER A 133 -30.22 -52.59 -13.57
CA SER A 133 -31.53 -52.18 -13.04
C SER A 133 -31.72 -52.38 -11.52
N THR A 134 -32.03 -51.41 -10.67
CA THR A 134 -33.01 -50.33 -10.80
C THR A 134 -32.92 -49.56 -9.49
N THR A 135 -32.30 -48.38 -9.44
CA THR A 135 -32.49 -47.47 -8.28
C THR A 135 -32.09 -46.05 -8.66
N TYR A 136 -33.12 -45.22 -8.87
CA TYR A 136 -33.08 -43.76 -8.93
C TYR A 136 -31.82 -43.15 -9.57
N SER A 137 -31.74 -43.25 -10.89
CA SER A 137 -31.09 -42.20 -11.67
C SER A 137 -31.94 -40.94 -11.49
N LEU A 138 -31.58 -40.09 -10.52
CA LEU A 138 -31.90 -38.67 -10.67
C LEU A 138 -31.23 -38.30 -11.99
N HIS A 139 -32.04 -38.12 -13.04
CA HIS A 139 -31.62 -37.52 -14.28
C HIS A 139 -31.15 -36.10 -13.94
N GLN A 140 -29.92 -35.99 -13.46
CA GLN A 140 -29.16 -34.77 -13.60
C GLN A 140 -28.89 -34.71 -15.10
N PRO A 141 -29.45 -33.74 -15.84
CA PRO A 141 -29.07 -33.55 -17.22
C PRO A 141 -27.55 -33.41 -17.20
N GLN A 142 -26.83 -34.41 -17.71
CA GLN A 142 -25.41 -34.25 -17.91
C GLN A 142 -25.30 -33.13 -18.94
N GLY A 143 -24.82 -31.97 -18.49
CA GLY A 143 -24.67 -30.80 -19.36
C GLY A 143 -23.95 -31.18 -20.64
N ASN A 144 -24.32 -30.55 -21.75
CA ASN A 144 -23.76 -30.89 -23.05
C ASN A 144 -22.22 -30.80 -22.99
N LYS A 145 -21.55 -31.94 -23.15
CA LYS A 145 -20.08 -32.05 -23.08
C LYS A 145 -19.37 -31.17 -24.12
N GLU A 146 -20.06 -30.81 -25.19
CA GLU A 146 -19.52 -29.94 -26.25
C GLU A 146 -19.42 -28.46 -25.82
N HIS A 147 -20.22 -28.01 -24.85
CA HIS A 147 -20.22 -26.62 -24.38
C HIS A 147 -19.37 -26.39 -23.12
N GLY A 148 -18.81 -27.45 -22.54
CA GLY A 148 -17.95 -27.37 -21.36
C GLY A 148 -18.69 -26.97 -20.07
N THR A 149 -17.94 -26.74 -19.00
CA THR A 149 -18.44 -26.36 -17.67
C THR A 149 -18.00 -24.98 -17.22
N GLU A 150 -17.20 -24.28 -18.03
CA GLU A 150 -16.69 -22.95 -17.77
C GLU A 150 -16.76 -22.09 -19.03
N ARG A 151 -17.14 -20.80 -18.88
CA ARG A 151 -17.17 -19.83 -19.97
C ARG A 151 -16.87 -18.43 -19.45
N SER A 152 -16.14 -17.63 -20.22
CA SER A 152 -15.88 -16.21 -19.93
C SER A 152 -16.17 -15.38 -21.16
N GLY A 153 -16.85 -14.25 -20.98
CA GLY A 153 -17.28 -13.40 -22.10
C GLY A 153 -17.84 -12.07 -21.62
N CYS A 154 -18.38 -11.30 -22.57
CA CYS A 154 -19.08 -10.05 -22.26
C CYS A 154 -20.56 -10.18 -22.58
N LEU A 155 -21.42 -9.77 -21.65
CA LEU A 155 -22.87 -9.73 -21.82
C LEU A 155 -23.39 -8.33 -21.54
N TYR A 156 -24.44 -7.91 -22.23
CA TYR A 156 -25.18 -6.71 -21.87
C TYR A 156 -26.10 -7.03 -20.71
N LYS A 157 -25.93 -6.34 -19.58
CA LYS A 157 -26.82 -6.44 -18.41
C LYS A 157 -27.70 -5.21 -18.33
N LYS A 158 -29.01 -5.39 -18.15
CA LYS A 158 -29.93 -4.28 -17.89
C LYS A 158 -29.70 -3.70 -16.49
N SER A 159 -29.72 -2.38 -16.35
CA SER A 159 -29.64 -1.69 -15.06
C SER A 159 -30.97 -1.70 -14.32
N ASP A 160 -30.91 -1.74 -12.99
CA ASP A 160 -32.09 -1.75 -12.10
C ASP A 160 -32.52 -0.33 -11.66
N GLY A 161 -31.87 0.72 -12.19
CA GLY A 161 -32.13 2.12 -11.82
C GLY A 161 -33.33 2.74 -12.53
N LEU A 162 -33.64 4.00 -12.16
CA LEU A 162 -34.72 4.82 -12.75
C LEU A 162 -34.72 4.82 -14.29
N ARG A 163 -33.53 4.80 -14.90
CA ARG A 163 -33.35 4.58 -16.33
C ARG A 163 -32.79 3.18 -16.56
N LYS A 164 -33.61 2.31 -17.16
CA LYS A 164 -33.23 0.96 -17.55
C LYS A 164 -32.42 1.03 -18.84
N VAL A 165 -31.12 0.78 -18.74
CA VAL A 165 -30.18 0.79 -19.86
C VAL A 165 -29.39 -0.51 -19.89
N TRP A 166 -29.07 -0.98 -21.09
CA TRP A 166 -28.18 -2.11 -21.30
C TRP A 166 -26.72 -1.67 -21.16
N GLN A 167 -25.94 -2.39 -20.37
CA GLN A 167 -24.53 -2.09 -20.15
C GLN A 167 -23.67 -3.33 -20.33
N LYS A 168 -22.62 -3.25 -21.15
CA LYS A 168 -21.69 -4.36 -21.36
C LYS A 168 -20.92 -4.64 -20.07
N ARG A 169 -20.98 -5.89 -19.58
CA ARG A 169 -20.30 -6.40 -18.39
C ARG A 169 -19.51 -7.65 -18.73
N LYS A 170 -18.31 -7.77 -18.15
CA LYS A 170 -17.57 -9.04 -18.19
C LYS A 170 -18.26 -10.03 -17.26
N CYS A 171 -18.55 -11.21 -17.78
CA CYS A 171 -19.20 -12.31 -17.08
C CYS A 171 -18.32 -13.57 -17.16
N THR A 172 -18.20 -14.32 -16.07
CA THR A 172 -17.44 -15.58 -16.05
C THR A 172 -18.15 -16.63 -15.23
N ALA A 173 -18.54 -17.72 -15.87
CA ALA A 173 -19.07 -18.93 -15.27
C ALA A 173 -17.92 -19.92 -15.04
N LYS A 174 -17.66 -20.26 -13.77
CA LYS A 174 -16.59 -21.17 -13.36
C LYS A 174 -16.92 -21.82 -12.03
N ASN A 175 -16.63 -23.12 -11.89
CA ASN A 175 -16.85 -23.89 -10.64
C ASN A 175 -18.28 -23.77 -10.09
N GLY A 176 -19.30 -23.71 -10.96
CA GLY A 176 -20.70 -23.56 -10.54
C GLY A 176 -21.11 -22.15 -10.09
N TYR A 177 -20.24 -21.14 -10.28
CA TYR A 177 -20.55 -19.74 -9.97
C TYR A 177 -20.47 -18.85 -11.21
N LEU A 178 -21.39 -17.89 -11.32
CA LEU A 178 -21.31 -16.79 -12.28
C LEU A 178 -20.80 -15.52 -11.57
N THR A 179 -19.76 -14.92 -12.12
CA THR A 179 -19.24 -13.62 -11.67
C THR A 179 -19.57 -12.54 -12.70
N ILE A 180 -20.01 -11.37 -12.23
CA ILE A 180 -20.42 -10.23 -13.06
C ILE A 180 -19.66 -8.98 -12.61
N SER A 181 -18.74 -8.49 -13.45
CA SER A 181 -17.94 -7.31 -13.14
C SER A 181 -18.79 -6.03 -13.13
N HIS A 182 -18.45 -5.09 -12.25
CA HIS A 182 -19.00 -3.74 -12.27
C HIS A 182 -18.20 -2.82 -13.20
N GLY A 183 -18.72 -1.62 -13.48
CA GLY A 183 -18.11 -0.68 -14.44
C GLY A 183 -16.95 0.10 -13.85
N THR A 184 -16.89 0.15 -12.53
CA THR A 184 -15.81 0.74 -11.76
C THR A 184 -14.88 -0.37 -11.31
N ALA A 185 -13.58 -0.22 -11.58
CA ALA A 185 -12.57 -1.23 -11.25
C ALA A 185 -12.49 -1.55 -9.74
N ASN A 186 -12.88 -0.61 -8.89
CA ASN A 186 -12.75 -0.73 -7.43
C ASN A 186 -13.90 -1.49 -6.75
N ARG A 187 -14.94 -1.91 -7.49
CA ARG A 187 -16.08 -2.63 -6.90
C ARG A 187 -15.94 -4.14 -7.17
N PRO A 188 -15.98 -5.00 -6.13
CA PRO A 188 -15.87 -6.45 -6.32
C PRO A 188 -17.04 -6.97 -7.18
N PRO A 189 -16.78 -7.90 -8.13
CA PRO A 189 -17.83 -8.50 -8.97
C PRO A 189 -18.95 -9.14 -8.16
N ALA A 190 -20.18 -9.06 -8.65
CA ALA A 190 -21.28 -9.86 -8.10
C ALA A 190 -21.02 -11.35 -8.36
N LYS A 191 -21.25 -12.22 -7.38
CA LYS A 191 -21.05 -13.67 -7.48
C LYS A 191 -22.35 -14.40 -7.18
N LEU A 192 -22.81 -15.21 -8.13
CA LEU A 192 -24.07 -15.95 -8.07
C LEU A 192 -23.79 -17.45 -8.12
N ASN A 193 -24.45 -18.24 -7.26
CA ASN A 193 -24.38 -19.70 -7.31
C ASN A 193 -25.35 -20.21 -8.38
N LEU A 194 -24.82 -20.78 -9.47
CA LEU A 194 -25.63 -21.25 -10.60
C LEU A 194 -26.52 -22.44 -10.23
N LEU A 195 -26.14 -23.23 -9.21
CA LEU A 195 -26.96 -24.36 -8.73
C LEU A 195 -28.29 -23.93 -8.12
N THR A 196 -28.39 -22.66 -7.70
CA THR A 196 -29.61 -22.08 -7.12
C THR A 196 -30.27 -21.07 -8.06
N CYS A 197 -29.78 -20.94 -9.30
CA CYS A 197 -30.33 -20.03 -10.28
C CYS A 197 -31.17 -20.77 -11.33
N GLN A 198 -32.10 -20.06 -11.95
CA GLN A 198 -32.86 -20.53 -13.11
C GLN A 198 -32.62 -19.60 -14.30
N VAL A 199 -32.47 -20.17 -15.49
CA VAL A 199 -32.34 -19.41 -16.74
C VAL A 199 -33.65 -19.47 -17.50
N LYS A 200 -34.17 -18.32 -17.90
CA LYS A 200 -35.37 -18.22 -18.74
C LYS A 200 -35.05 -17.42 -20.00
N HIS A 201 -35.18 -18.06 -21.16
CA HIS A 201 -35.06 -17.35 -22.43
C HIS A 201 -36.26 -16.46 -22.68
N ASN A 202 -36.03 -15.27 -23.24
CA ASN A 202 -37.11 -14.39 -23.67
C ASN A 202 -37.51 -14.74 -25.11
N PRO A 203 -38.76 -15.15 -25.37
CA PRO A 203 -39.21 -15.51 -26.72
C PRO A 203 -39.38 -14.29 -27.65
N GLU A 204 -39.51 -13.08 -27.11
CA GLU A 204 -39.79 -11.86 -27.90
C GLU A 204 -38.50 -11.14 -28.33
N GLU A 205 -37.46 -11.17 -27.50
CA GLU A 205 -36.17 -10.53 -27.77
C GLU A 205 -35.09 -11.58 -28.02
N LYS A 206 -34.74 -11.80 -29.30
CA LYS A 206 -33.64 -12.68 -29.71
C LYS A 206 -32.35 -12.30 -28.94
N ARG A 207 -31.61 -13.31 -28.47
CA ARG A 207 -30.35 -13.18 -27.70
C ARG A 207 -30.49 -12.65 -26.28
N SER A 208 -31.69 -12.59 -25.72
CA SER A 208 -31.89 -12.19 -24.33
C SER A 208 -32.36 -13.34 -23.44
N PHE A 209 -31.91 -13.33 -22.20
CA PHE A 209 -32.29 -14.29 -21.18
C PHE A 209 -32.28 -13.65 -19.79
N ASP A 210 -33.13 -14.18 -18.93
CA ASP A 210 -33.22 -13.81 -17.53
C ASP A 210 -32.55 -14.88 -16.68
N LEU A 211 -31.63 -14.45 -15.81
CA LEU A 211 -31.06 -15.28 -14.77
C LEU A 211 -31.71 -14.92 -13.43
N ILE A 212 -32.51 -15.85 -12.91
CA ILE A 212 -33.28 -15.69 -11.69
C ILE A 212 -32.47 -16.30 -10.54
N SER A 213 -31.95 -15.47 -9.64
CA SER A 213 -31.40 -15.90 -8.35
C SER A 213 -32.49 -15.85 -7.26
N HIS A 214 -32.16 -16.34 -6.07
CA HIS A 214 -33.07 -16.33 -4.92
C HIS A 214 -33.64 -14.93 -4.59
N ASP A 215 -32.85 -13.88 -4.79
CA ASP A 215 -33.13 -12.51 -4.33
C ASP A 215 -33.23 -11.46 -5.46
N ARG A 216 -32.93 -11.84 -6.71
CA ARG A 216 -32.87 -10.91 -7.83
C ARG A 216 -33.03 -11.62 -9.18
N THR A 217 -33.67 -10.93 -10.13
CA THR A 217 -33.65 -11.33 -11.54
C THR A 217 -32.67 -10.44 -12.30
N TYR A 218 -31.75 -11.05 -13.06
CA TYR A 218 -30.78 -10.37 -13.90
C TYR A 218 -31.17 -10.52 -15.36
N HIS A 219 -31.38 -9.41 -16.06
CA HIS A 219 -31.66 -9.40 -17.48
C HIS A 219 -30.37 -9.28 -18.28
N PHE A 220 -30.08 -10.28 -19.13
CA PHE A 220 -28.90 -10.34 -19.98
C PHE A 220 -29.25 -10.38 -21.47
N GLN A 221 -28.33 -9.87 -22.28
CA GLN A 221 -28.36 -9.97 -23.73
C GLN A 221 -26.95 -10.32 -24.25
N ALA A 222 -26.87 -11.34 -25.10
CA ALA A 222 -25.66 -11.85 -25.74
C ALA A 222 -25.30 -11.04 -27.01
N GLU A 223 -24.02 -10.99 -27.38
CA GLU A 223 -23.57 -10.24 -28.57
C GLU A 223 -23.87 -10.98 -29.88
N ASP A 224 -23.77 -12.31 -29.89
CA ASP A 224 -24.01 -13.16 -31.05
C ASP A 224 -24.94 -14.36 -30.75
N ASP A 225 -25.33 -15.11 -31.79
CA ASP A 225 -26.21 -16.28 -31.65
C ASP A 225 -25.50 -17.51 -31.04
N GLN A 226 -24.16 -17.57 -31.07
CA GLN A 226 -23.37 -18.65 -30.43
C GLN A 226 -23.26 -18.44 -28.91
N ASP A 227 -23.34 -17.20 -28.44
CA ASP A 227 -23.43 -16.80 -27.04
C ASP A 227 -24.85 -16.97 -26.48
N CYS A 228 -25.87 -17.21 -27.31
CA CYS A 228 -27.25 -17.37 -26.87
C CYS A 228 -27.61 -18.82 -26.42
N GLN A 229 -26.75 -19.80 -26.70
CA GLN A 229 -26.96 -21.21 -26.34
C GLN A 229 -26.41 -21.57 -24.94
N MET A 230 -26.44 -20.61 -24.00
CA MET A 230 -25.95 -20.79 -22.62
C MET A 230 -26.90 -21.61 -21.75
#